data_AF-A0A6A4XB49-F1
#
_entry.id   AF-A0A6A4XB49-F1
#
_cell.length_a   1.000
_cell.length_b   1.000
_cell.length_c   1.000
_cell.angle_alpha   90.00
_cell.angle_beta   90.00
_cell.angle_gamma   90.00
#
_symmetry.space_group_name_H-M   'P 1'
#
loop_
_entity.id
_entity.type
_entity.pdbx_description
1 polymer ?
#
loop_
_entity_poly.entity_id
_entity_poly.type
_entity_poly.pdbx_seq_one_letter_code
_entity_poly.pdbx_strand_id
1 'polypeptide(L)'
;MPSEMVQRRTAPPLVLVLVLVLVLGASVNVARGAILNDFIRHYELIEYDASALAAQHRRVRRSIEPSPDVQLRFRTGARDFRLRLQPDRSLFTPDVVFESDTGPVQFDTNSVYKGVLEDDEGSVVHGVIGTDGLFDGSVVTASEHYFIEPA
;
A
#
# COMPACT_ATOMS: atom_id res chain seq x y z
N MET A 1 11.69 -55.13 44.66
CA MET A 1 11.85 -53.66 44.70
C MET A 1 13.31 -53.33 44.44
N PRO A 2 13.68 -52.83 43.25
CA PRO A 2 14.83 -51.95 43.12
C PRO A 2 14.42 -50.57 42.59
N SER A 3 14.95 -49.54 43.25
CA SER A 3 14.67 -48.12 43.02
C SER A 3 15.35 -47.62 41.74
N GLU A 4 14.60 -46.99 40.84
CA GLU A 4 15.14 -46.22 39.71
C GLU A 4 15.85 -44.96 40.22
N MET A 5 17.15 -44.85 39.94
CA MET A 5 17.89 -43.60 40.03
C MET A 5 17.65 -42.78 38.77
N VAL A 6 16.87 -41.70 38.89
CA VAL A 6 16.69 -40.70 37.83
C VAL A 6 17.95 -39.84 37.72
N GLN A 7 18.72 -40.06 36.65
CA GLN A 7 19.93 -39.31 36.35
C GLN A 7 19.54 -37.98 35.66
N ARG A 8 19.59 -36.86 36.40
CA ARG A 8 19.36 -35.52 35.85
C ARG A 8 20.54 -35.13 34.96
N ARG A 9 20.38 -35.28 33.64
CA ARG A 9 21.31 -34.75 32.64
C ARG A 9 21.22 -33.22 32.63
N THR A 10 22.24 -32.55 33.12
CA THR A 10 22.40 -31.10 32.94
C THR A 10 22.94 -30.84 31.54
N ALA A 11 22.29 -29.95 30.79
CA ALA A 11 22.74 -29.60 29.43
C ALA A 11 24.07 -28.83 29.50
N PRO A 12 25.03 -29.09 28.59
CA PRO A 12 26.31 -28.38 28.57
C PRO A 12 26.09 -26.89 28.24
N PRO A 13 26.89 -25.98 28.82
CA PRO A 13 26.67 -24.53 28.74
C PRO A 13 26.65 -23.99 27.30
N LEU A 14 27.36 -24.64 26.38
CA LEU A 14 27.39 -24.27 24.96
C LEU A 14 26.04 -24.47 24.26
N VAL A 15 25.28 -25.51 24.65
CA VAL A 15 23.94 -25.79 24.09
C VAL A 15 22.94 -24.75 24.59
N LEU A 16 23.06 -24.32 25.85
CA LEU A 16 22.22 -23.26 26.40
C LEU A 16 22.46 -21.92 25.68
N VAL A 17 23.73 -21.59 25.39
CA VAL A 17 24.08 -20.37 24.63
C VAL A 17 23.57 -20.44 23.20
N LEU A 18 23.71 -21.58 22.52
CA LEU A 18 23.19 -21.76 21.16
C LEU A 18 21.66 -21.61 21.13
N VAL A 19 20.95 -22.21 22.08
CA VAL A 19 19.48 -22.06 22.20
C VAL A 19 19.12 -20.60 22.48
N LEU A 20 19.85 -19.91 23.36
CA LEU A 20 19.62 -18.49 23.65
C LEU A 20 19.84 -17.60 22.41
N VAL A 21 20.90 -17.85 21.63
CA VAL A 21 21.18 -17.13 20.38
C VAL A 21 20.11 -17.39 19.33
N LEU A 22 19.63 -18.63 19.20
CA LEU A 22 18.53 -18.98 18.29
C LEU A 22 17.20 -18.32 18.73
N VAL A 23 16.90 -18.31 20.03
CA VAL A 23 15.69 -17.65 20.57
C VAL A 23 15.75 -16.14 20.36
N LEU A 24 16.88 -15.49 20.68
CA LEU A 24 17.06 -14.05 20.49
C LEU A 24 17.04 -13.66 19.00
N GLY A 25 17.66 -14.45 18.13
CA GLY A 25 17.63 -14.24 16.68
C GLY A 25 16.23 -14.42 16.07
N ALA A 26 15.44 -15.35 16.61
CA ALA A 26 14.03 -15.50 16.22
C ALA A 26 13.18 -14.32 16.70
N SER A 27 13.42 -13.79 17.90
CA SER A 27 12.69 -12.62 18.44
C SER A 27 12.98 -11.32 17.69
N VAL A 28 14.19 -11.14 17.16
CA VAL A 28 14.56 -9.93 16.38
C VAL A 28 13.82 -9.88 15.03
N ASN A 29 13.42 -11.02 14.47
CA ASN A 29 12.68 -11.09 13.21
C ASN A 29 11.16 -10.85 13.35
N VAL A 30 10.63 -10.78 14.57
CA VAL A 30 9.17 -10.65 14.82
C VAL A 30 8.72 -9.18 14.94
N ALA A 31 9.60 -8.21 14.69
CA ALA A 31 9.30 -6.78 14.81
C ALA A 31 9.25 -6.03 13.45
N ARG A 32 8.73 -6.66 12.39
CA ARG A 32 8.42 -5.97 11.13
C ARG A 32 7.03 -6.37 10.64
N GLY A 33 6.08 -5.44 10.78
CA GLY A 33 4.73 -5.55 10.25
C GLY A 33 3.81 -6.40 11.13
N ALA A 34 2.90 -5.76 11.86
CA ALA A 34 1.79 -6.48 12.47
C ALA A 34 0.87 -6.99 11.36
N ILE A 35 0.84 -8.31 11.15
CA ILE A 35 -0.14 -8.96 10.27
C ILE A 35 -1.50 -8.75 10.92
N LEU A 36 -2.32 -7.88 10.34
CA LEU A 36 -3.62 -7.50 10.91
C LEU A 36 -4.68 -8.62 10.73
N ASN A 37 -4.51 -9.45 9.69
CA ASN A 37 -5.22 -10.71 9.38
C ASN A 37 -4.50 -11.40 8.20
N ASP A 38 -4.85 -12.65 7.85
CA ASP A 38 -4.31 -13.42 6.71
C ASP A 38 -4.42 -12.68 5.35
N PHE A 39 -5.33 -11.71 5.26
CA PHE A 39 -5.56 -10.90 4.06
C PHE A 39 -4.75 -9.59 4.01
N ILE A 40 -4.28 -9.08 5.15
CA ILE A 40 -3.50 -7.85 5.24
C ILE A 40 -2.07 -8.21 5.61
N ARG A 41 -1.24 -8.37 4.58
CA ARG A 41 0.17 -8.74 4.75
C ARG A 41 0.99 -7.61 5.36
N HIS A 42 0.78 -6.38 4.89
CA HIS A 42 1.55 -5.21 5.29
C HIS A 42 0.63 -4.00 5.39
N TYR A 43 0.69 -3.31 6.54
CA TYR A 43 0.06 -2.01 6.75
C TYR A 43 1.14 -1.04 7.19
N GLU A 44 1.33 0.03 6.42
CA GLU A 44 2.35 1.04 6.66
C GLU A 44 1.77 2.42 6.37
N LEU A 45 2.11 3.39 7.22
CA LEU A 45 1.83 4.79 6.94
C LEU A 45 2.82 5.28 5.87
N ILE A 46 2.30 5.91 4.83
CA ILE A 46 3.09 6.52 3.77
C ILE A 46 2.94 8.04 3.80
N GLU A 47 4.03 8.73 3.46
CA GLU A 47 4.04 10.19 3.34
C GLU A 47 4.43 10.59 1.92
N TYR A 48 3.74 11.60 1.40
CA TYR A 48 4.06 12.26 0.13
C TYR A 48 3.56 13.71 0.15
N ASP A 49 4.02 14.52 -0.80
CA ASP A 49 3.59 15.91 -0.92
C ASP A 49 2.20 15.99 -1.59
N ALA A 50 1.15 15.91 -0.76
CA ALA A 50 -0.23 16.05 -1.19
C ALA A 50 -0.49 17.40 -1.88
N SER A 51 0.17 18.48 -1.44
CA SER A 51 0.00 19.80 -2.04
C SER A 51 0.53 19.86 -3.48
N ALA A 52 1.66 19.19 -3.74
CA ALA A 52 2.20 19.03 -5.09
C ALA A 52 1.30 18.14 -5.95
N LEU A 53 0.74 17.06 -5.41
CA LEU A 53 -0.20 16.21 -6.12
C LEU A 53 -1.48 16.97 -6.49
N ALA A 54 -2.05 17.72 -5.56
CA ALA A 54 -3.19 18.60 -5.79
C ALA A 54 -2.90 19.65 -6.88
N ALA A 55 -1.69 20.21 -6.89
CA ALA A 55 -1.26 21.16 -7.92
C ALA A 55 -1.16 20.50 -9.32
N GLN A 56 -0.62 19.29 -9.41
CA GLN A 56 -0.60 18.50 -10.65
C GLN A 56 -2.03 18.19 -11.13
N HIS A 57 -2.87 17.65 -10.25
CA HIS A 57 -4.28 17.35 -10.50
C HIS A 57 -5.05 18.57 -11.05
N ARG A 58 -4.91 19.74 -10.39
CA ARG A 58 -5.54 20.99 -10.86
C ARG A 58 -5.03 21.47 -12.21
N ARG A 59 -3.77 21.19 -12.58
CA ARG A 59 -3.22 21.54 -13.90
C ARG A 59 -3.82 20.66 -14.98
N VAL A 60 -3.84 19.35 -14.75
CA VAL A 60 -4.40 18.35 -15.68
C VAL A 60 -5.90 18.54 -15.90
N ARG A 61 -6.64 18.98 -14.88
CA ARG A 61 -8.06 19.34 -15.03
C ARG A 61 -8.31 20.55 -15.93
N ARG A 62 -7.33 21.45 -16.06
CA ARG A 62 -7.44 22.65 -16.89
C ARG A 62 -6.86 22.45 -18.29
N SER A 63 -6.16 21.34 -18.55
CA SER A 63 -5.58 21.09 -19.86
C SER A 63 -6.61 20.54 -20.85
N ILE A 64 -6.52 21.05 -22.07
CA ILE A 64 -7.12 20.42 -23.26
C ILE A 64 -6.16 19.29 -23.67
N GLU A 65 -6.70 18.16 -24.15
CA GLU A 65 -5.87 17.01 -24.52
C GLU A 65 -4.80 17.35 -25.58
N PRO A 66 -3.58 16.79 -25.48
CA PRO A 66 -3.12 15.82 -24.48
C PRO A 66 -2.73 16.44 -23.14
N SER A 67 -3.20 15.83 -22.06
CA SER A 67 -2.87 16.24 -20.68
C SER A 67 -1.58 15.57 -20.20
N PRO A 68 -0.71 16.25 -19.44
CA PRO A 68 0.49 15.61 -18.90
C PRO A 68 0.14 14.58 -17.83
N ASP A 69 0.98 13.56 -17.68
CA ASP A 69 0.85 12.56 -16.61
C ASP A 69 1.01 13.22 -15.23
N VAL A 70 0.21 12.78 -14.26
CA VAL A 70 0.38 13.08 -12.83
C VAL A 70 1.33 12.07 -12.22
N GLN A 71 2.28 12.54 -11.43
CA GLN A 71 3.24 11.70 -10.72
C GLN A 71 2.94 11.70 -9.22
N LEU A 72 2.76 10.50 -8.67
CA LEU A 72 2.69 10.25 -7.24
C LEU A 72 3.89 9.39 -6.83
N ARG A 73 4.64 9.84 -5.83
CA ARG A 73 5.84 9.17 -5.33
C ARG A 73 5.82 9.10 -3.81
N PHE A 74 6.04 7.92 -3.29
CA PHE A 74 6.16 7.67 -1.85
C PHE A 74 7.05 6.45 -1.61
N ARG A 75 7.47 6.25 -0.36
CA ARG A 75 8.30 5.12 0.04
C ARG A 75 7.62 4.32 1.13
N THR A 76 7.79 3.02 1.06
CA THR A 76 7.51 2.08 2.16
C THR A 76 8.82 1.48 2.65
N GLY A 77 8.78 0.73 3.74
CA GLY A 77 9.96 -0.02 4.21
C GLY A 77 10.46 -1.05 3.20
N ALA A 78 9.60 -1.50 2.28
CA ALA A 78 9.90 -2.54 1.30
C ALA A 78 10.22 -2.00 -0.11
N ARG A 79 9.66 -0.85 -0.50
CA ARG A 79 9.70 -0.40 -1.89
C ARG A 79 9.52 1.12 -2.06
N ASP A 80 10.20 1.66 -3.06
CA ASP A 80 9.96 3.01 -3.59
C ASP A 80 8.87 2.94 -4.67
N PHE A 81 7.72 3.57 -4.42
CA PHE A 81 6.60 3.63 -5.36
C PHE A 81 6.68 4.91 -6.19
N ARG A 82 6.61 4.77 -7.52
CA ARG A 82 6.56 5.87 -8.47
C ARG A 82 5.46 5.59 -9.48
N LEU A 83 4.31 6.23 -9.28
CA LEU A 83 3.11 6.03 -10.07
C LEU A 83 3.06 7.12 -11.16
N ARG A 84 2.75 6.70 -12.38
CA ARG A 84 2.51 7.56 -13.54
C ARG A 84 1.04 7.44 -13.92
N LEU A 85 0.29 8.50 -13.70
CA LEU A 85 -1.17 8.51 -13.70
C LEU A 85 -1.72 9.41 -14.82
N GLN A 86 -2.77 8.94 -15.47
CA GLN A 86 -3.51 9.64 -16.52
C GLN A 86 -5.00 9.72 -16.15
N PRO A 87 -5.70 10.83 -16.44
CA PRO A 87 -7.14 10.91 -16.19
C PRO A 87 -7.89 9.81 -16.93
N ASP A 88 -8.78 9.10 -16.23
CA ASP A 88 -9.65 8.12 -16.86
C ASP A 88 -11.02 8.71 -17.19
N ARG A 89 -11.09 9.41 -18.32
CA ARG A 89 -12.30 10.10 -18.79
C ARG A 89 -13.33 9.15 -19.43
N SER A 90 -13.00 7.87 -19.59
CA SER A 90 -13.86 6.89 -20.26
C SER A 90 -14.67 6.02 -19.30
N LEU A 91 -14.40 6.11 -18.00
CA LEU A 91 -14.97 5.19 -17.01
C LEU A 91 -16.47 5.44 -16.78
N PHE A 92 -16.92 6.69 -16.95
CA PHE A 92 -18.31 7.08 -16.74
C PHE A 92 -18.94 7.64 -18.02
N THR A 93 -20.23 7.41 -18.20
CA THR A 93 -21.01 8.10 -19.22
C THR A 93 -21.27 9.56 -18.81
N PRO A 94 -21.51 10.48 -19.76
CA PRO A 94 -21.76 11.89 -19.45
C PRO A 94 -22.99 12.15 -18.57
N ASP A 95 -23.92 11.20 -18.55
CA ASP A 95 -25.19 11.23 -17.82
C ASP A 95 -25.17 10.35 -16.56
N VAL A 96 -24.00 9.92 -16.10
CA VAL A 96 -23.87 9.16 -14.86
C VAL A 96 -24.47 9.93 -13.67
N VAL A 97 -25.22 9.22 -12.84
CA VAL A 97 -25.76 9.75 -11.57
C VAL A 97 -25.23 8.87 -10.44
N PHE A 98 -24.73 9.51 -9.38
CA PHE A 98 -24.27 8.83 -8.18
C PHE A 98 -25.31 9.03 -7.08
N GLU A 99 -25.69 7.95 -6.41
CA GLU A 99 -26.73 7.91 -5.37
C GLU A 99 -26.16 7.27 -4.10
N SER A 100 -26.55 7.78 -2.94
CA SER A 100 -26.34 7.15 -1.63
C SER A 100 -27.68 6.74 -1.00
N ASP A 101 -27.60 6.16 0.19
CA ASP A 101 -28.77 5.89 1.05
C ASP A 101 -29.58 7.16 1.42
N THR A 102 -28.96 8.34 1.29
CA THR A 102 -29.55 9.64 1.61
C THR A 102 -29.93 10.46 0.36
N GLY A 103 -29.73 9.90 -0.84
CA GLY A 103 -30.10 10.49 -2.12
C GLY A 103 -28.91 10.84 -3.02
N PRO A 104 -29.08 11.73 -4.02
CA PRO A 104 -28.05 11.99 -5.01
C PRO A 104 -26.79 12.59 -4.41
N VAL A 105 -25.63 12.08 -4.82
CA VAL A 105 -24.30 12.55 -4.40
C VAL A 105 -23.58 13.18 -5.58
N GLN A 106 -22.93 14.31 -5.32
CA GLN A 106 -22.05 14.93 -6.29
C GLN A 106 -20.68 14.24 -6.25
N PHE A 107 -20.33 13.53 -7.32
CA PHE A 107 -19.00 12.97 -7.51
C PHE A 107 -18.32 13.64 -8.71
N ASP A 108 -17.08 14.08 -8.53
CA ASP A 108 -16.30 14.67 -9.61
C ASP A 108 -15.62 13.57 -10.43
N THR A 109 -16.19 13.24 -11.58
CA THR A 109 -15.66 12.18 -12.45
C THR A 109 -14.26 12.47 -12.98
N ASN A 110 -13.80 13.73 -12.96
CA ASN A 110 -12.44 14.10 -13.37
C ASN A 110 -11.39 13.84 -12.27
N SER A 111 -11.81 13.33 -11.12
CA SER A 111 -10.93 12.91 -10.03
C SER A 111 -10.35 11.51 -10.24
N VAL A 112 -10.84 10.75 -11.22
CA VAL A 112 -10.43 9.36 -11.45
C VAL A 112 -9.23 9.26 -12.40
N TYR A 113 -8.27 8.43 -12.00
CA TYR A 113 -7.02 8.19 -12.69
C TYR A 113 -6.80 6.69 -12.90
N LYS A 114 -6.16 6.37 -14.03
CA LYS A 114 -5.53 5.08 -14.30
C LYS A 114 -4.05 5.29 -14.55
N GLY A 115 -3.24 4.26 -14.38
CA GLY A 115 -1.82 4.39 -14.62
C GLY A 115 -1.04 3.11 -14.41
N VAL A 116 0.27 3.28 -14.31
CA VAL A 116 1.25 2.20 -14.09
C VAL A 116 2.34 2.69 -13.16
N LEU A 117 3.12 1.74 -12.63
CA LEU A 117 4.39 2.02 -11.98
C LEU A 117 5.46 2.36 -13.02
N GLU A 118 6.28 3.38 -12.78
CA GLU A 118 7.36 3.80 -13.68
C GLU A 118 8.38 2.68 -13.98
N ASP A 119 8.55 1.73 -13.05
CA ASP A 119 9.48 0.60 -13.13
C ASP A 119 8.80 -0.74 -13.50
N ASP A 120 7.48 -0.75 -13.68
CA ASP A 120 6.70 -1.94 -14.06
C ASP A 120 5.51 -1.52 -14.94
N GLU A 121 5.71 -1.50 -16.25
CA GLU A 121 4.66 -1.20 -17.25
C GLU A 121 3.57 -2.30 -17.32
N GLY A 122 3.81 -3.49 -16.73
CA GLY A 122 2.80 -4.54 -16.61
C GLY A 122 1.87 -4.36 -15.41
N SER A 123 2.19 -3.43 -14.52
CA SER A 123 1.32 -3.07 -13.39
C SER A 123 0.11 -2.27 -13.83
N VAL A 124 -0.91 -2.25 -12.98
CA VAL A 124 -2.13 -1.49 -13.18
C VAL A 124 -2.42 -0.68 -11.94
N VAL A 125 -2.62 0.61 -12.11
CA VAL A 125 -3.00 1.54 -11.04
C VAL A 125 -4.36 2.14 -11.36
N HIS A 126 -5.26 2.12 -10.39
CA HIS A 126 -6.51 2.87 -10.44
C HIS A 126 -6.67 3.65 -9.15
N GLY A 127 -7.21 4.87 -9.23
CA GLY A 127 -7.46 5.63 -8.03
C GLY A 127 -8.12 6.97 -8.28
N VAL A 128 -8.44 7.63 -7.19
CA VAL A 128 -9.03 8.94 -7.11
C VAL A 128 -8.01 9.90 -6.48
N ILE A 129 -7.86 11.07 -7.07
CA ILE A 129 -7.11 12.18 -6.46
C ILE A 129 -8.12 13.24 -6.01
N GLY A 130 -8.21 13.44 -4.70
CA GLY A 130 -9.01 14.49 -4.08
C GLY A 130 -8.48 15.88 -4.39
N THR A 131 -9.30 16.91 -4.18
CA THR A 131 -8.90 18.32 -4.41
C THR A 131 -7.82 18.81 -3.44
N ASP A 132 -7.71 18.15 -2.29
CA ASP A 132 -6.65 18.31 -1.28
C ASP A 132 -5.36 17.54 -1.64
N GLY A 133 -5.40 16.72 -2.69
CA GLY A 133 -4.28 15.93 -3.15
C GLY A 133 -4.10 14.62 -2.41
N LEU A 134 -5.10 14.17 -1.66
CA LEU A 134 -5.11 12.82 -1.11
C LEU A 134 -5.44 11.82 -2.22
N PHE A 135 -4.65 10.75 -2.28
CA PHE A 135 -4.83 9.63 -3.21
C PHE A 135 -5.51 8.46 -2.49
N ASP A 136 -6.57 7.96 -3.09
CA ASP A 136 -7.27 6.74 -2.71
C ASP A 136 -7.26 5.79 -3.92
N GLY A 137 -6.70 4.60 -3.79
CA GLY A 137 -6.67 3.68 -4.92
C GLY A 137 -5.89 2.40 -4.69
N SER A 138 -5.65 1.68 -5.78
CA SER A 138 -4.93 0.42 -5.76
C SER A 138 -3.84 0.32 -6.82
N VAL A 139 -2.83 -0.47 -6.49
CA VAL A 139 -1.71 -0.83 -7.36
C VAL A 139 -1.67 -2.34 -7.45
N VAL A 140 -1.88 -2.87 -8.65
CA VAL A 140 -1.82 -4.31 -8.96
C VAL A 140 -0.55 -4.58 -9.75
N THR A 141 0.27 -5.48 -9.26
CA THR A 141 1.46 -6.01 -9.94
C THR A 141 1.25 -7.49 -10.28
N ALA A 142 2.23 -8.13 -10.91
CA ALA A 142 2.17 -9.56 -11.18
C ALA A 142 2.08 -10.43 -9.91
N SER A 143 2.59 -9.96 -8.77
CA SER A 143 2.71 -10.74 -7.53
C SER A 143 1.91 -10.17 -6.36
N GLU A 144 1.67 -8.86 -6.33
CA GLU A 144 1.09 -8.16 -5.18
C GLU A 144 -0.02 -7.19 -5.58
N HIS A 145 -0.93 -6.95 -4.64
CA HIS A 145 -2.00 -5.96 -4.73
C HIS A 145 -1.93 -5.06 -3.49
N TYR A 146 -1.71 -3.77 -3.71
CA TYR A 146 -1.64 -2.76 -2.66
C TYR A 146 -2.86 -1.86 -2.72
N PHE A 147 -3.34 -1.47 -1.55
CA PHE A 147 -4.36 -0.43 -1.38
C PHE A 147 -3.71 0.76 -0.69
N ILE A 148 -4.04 1.95 -1.15
CA ILE A 148 -3.56 3.22 -0.62
C ILE A 148 -4.80 4.01 -0.25
N GLU A 149 -4.97 4.29 1.03
CA GLU A 149 -6.14 4.99 1.56
C GLU A 149 -5.68 6.23 2.34
N PRO A 150 -6.41 7.35 2.25
CA PRO A 150 -6.21 8.49 3.14
C PRO A 150 -6.45 8.11 4.60
N ALA A 151 -5.67 8.69 5.52
CA ALA A 151 -5.79 8.48 6.97
C ALA A 151 -6.80 9.42 7.63
#